data_AF-A0A920FLF2-F1
#
_entry.id   AF-A0A920FLF2-F1
#
_cell.length_a   1.000
_cell.length_b   1.000
_cell.length_c   1.000
_cell.angle_alpha   90.00
_cell.angle_beta   90.00
_cell.angle_gamma   90.00
#
_symmetry.space_group_name_H-M   'P 1'
#
loop_
_entity.id
_entity.type
_entity.pdbx_description
1 polymer ?
#
loop_
_entity_poly.entity_id
_entity_poly.type
_entity_poly.pdbx_seq_one_letter_code
_entity_poly.pdbx_strand_id
1 'polypeptide(L)'
;MRIANELYLKRLIVGGFEGVYEFAKDFRNEGMDRTHNPEFTQMEIYVAYKDYKWMMDFTEKMLETICLEVLGTTEVKIGEKTVSFKSPFKRITMLDSIKEHTGVDISKMNEPEIREVCSNLGVEVDESMGKESLLMKFLVKNVKVIISNPLLLRITL
;
A
#
# COMPACT_ATOMS: atom_id res chain seq x y z
N MET A 1 16.92 -17.17 -2.47
CA MET A 1 16.08 -17.04 -1.26
C MET A 1 14.72 -16.48 -1.68
N ARG A 2 13.67 -16.63 -0.86
CA ARG A 2 12.31 -16.18 -1.25
C ARG A 2 12.19 -14.65 -1.19
N ILE A 3 11.42 -14.07 -2.11
CA ILE A 3 11.08 -12.64 -2.15
C ILE A 3 9.68 -12.34 -1.55
N ALA A 4 8.89 -13.41 -1.36
CA ALA A 4 7.54 -13.48 -0.81
C ALA A 4 7.21 -14.97 -0.54
N ASN A 5 6.23 -15.24 0.33
CA ASN A 5 5.71 -16.58 0.62
C ASN A 5 4.27 -16.82 0.10
N GLU A 6 3.69 -15.83 -0.57
CA GLU A 6 2.36 -15.84 -1.21
C GLU A 6 1.99 -17.15 -1.91
N LEU A 7 2.82 -17.60 -2.86
CA LEU A 7 2.45 -18.75 -3.70
C LEU A 7 2.31 -20.05 -2.90
N TYR A 8 3.04 -20.19 -1.80
CA TYR A 8 2.94 -21.36 -0.92
C TYR A 8 1.73 -21.26 0.00
N LEU A 9 1.46 -20.09 0.57
CA LEU A 9 0.26 -19.88 1.38
C LEU A 9 -1.03 -20.06 0.56
N LYS A 10 -1.05 -19.60 -0.69
CA LYS A 10 -2.18 -19.86 -1.61
C LYS A 10 -2.38 -21.35 -1.91
N ARG A 11 -1.31 -22.14 -2.00
CA ARG A 11 -1.43 -23.61 -2.15
C ARG A 11 -2.07 -24.25 -0.92
N LEU A 12 -1.85 -23.72 0.29
CA LEU A 12 -2.55 -24.19 1.48
C LEU A 12 -4.05 -23.87 1.42
N ILE A 13 -4.42 -22.67 0.94
CA ILE A 13 -5.83 -22.34 0.69
C ILE A 13 -6.46 -23.33 -0.30
N VAL A 14 -5.77 -23.61 -1.42
CA VAL A 14 -6.22 -24.62 -2.40
C VAL A 14 -6.31 -26.02 -1.77
N GLY A 15 -5.42 -26.33 -0.83
CA GLY A 15 -5.41 -27.58 -0.06
C GLY A 15 -6.52 -27.70 0.99
N GLY A 16 -7.40 -26.70 1.11
CA GLY A 16 -8.57 -26.73 1.99
C GLY A 16 -8.41 -25.98 3.32
N PHE A 17 -7.29 -25.29 3.55
CA PHE A 17 -7.17 -24.40 4.71
C PHE A 17 -8.01 -23.14 4.51
N GLU A 18 -8.92 -22.84 5.43
CA GLU A 18 -9.79 -21.66 5.32
C GLU A 18 -9.09 -20.34 5.69
N GLY A 19 -8.00 -20.41 6.44
CA GLY A 19 -7.20 -19.26 6.84
C GLY A 19 -5.77 -19.67 7.20
N VAL A 20 -4.80 -18.94 6.67
CA VAL A 20 -3.37 -19.16 6.93
C VAL A 20 -2.66 -17.82 7.11
N TYR A 21 -1.65 -17.78 7.97
CA TYR A 21 -0.72 -16.66 8.07
C TYR A 21 0.68 -17.18 8.38
N GLU A 22 1.70 -16.40 8.02
CA GLU A 22 3.10 -16.72 8.36
C GLU A 22 3.89 -15.42 8.59
N PHE A 23 4.63 -15.37 9.70
CA PHE A 23 5.74 -14.43 9.87
C PHE A 23 6.99 -15.01 9.21
N ALA A 24 7.50 -14.31 8.20
CA ALA A 24 8.51 -14.83 7.29
C ALA A 24 9.67 -13.85 7.12
N LYS A 25 10.88 -14.40 6.94
CA LYS A 25 11.99 -13.69 6.33
C LYS A 25 11.90 -13.75 4.82
N ASP A 26 11.99 -12.58 4.22
CA ASP A 26 12.12 -12.38 2.79
C ASP A 26 13.40 -11.63 2.44
N PHE A 27 13.87 -11.87 1.22
CA PHE A 27 15.16 -11.42 0.77
C PHE A 27 15.02 -10.75 -0.59
N ARG A 28 15.43 -9.48 -0.70
CA ARG A 28 15.42 -8.74 -1.95
C ARG A 28 16.83 -8.26 -2.25
N ASN A 29 17.32 -8.60 -3.44
CA ASN A 29 18.64 -8.19 -3.90
C ASN A 29 18.59 -6.75 -4.44
N GLU A 30 18.28 -5.82 -3.54
CA GLU A 30 18.08 -4.39 -3.81
C GLU A 30 19.08 -3.57 -2.97
N GLY A 31 19.18 -2.27 -3.27
CA GLY A 31 19.99 -1.34 -2.48
C GLY A 31 19.50 -1.24 -1.03
N MET A 32 20.41 -0.89 -0.12
CA MET A 32 20.08 -0.68 1.29
C MET A 32 19.93 0.82 1.58
N ASP A 33 18.87 1.19 2.28
CA ASP A 33 18.66 2.55 2.78
C ASP A 33 17.95 2.52 4.15
N ARG A 34 17.52 3.68 4.66
CA ARG A 34 16.85 3.79 5.97
C ARG A 34 15.51 3.05 6.05
N THR A 35 14.93 2.70 4.91
CA THR A 35 13.63 2.05 4.75
C THR A 35 13.71 0.68 4.06
N HIS A 36 14.87 0.29 3.52
CA HIS A 36 15.07 -0.97 2.80
C HIS A 36 16.26 -1.73 3.38
N ASN A 37 15.99 -2.93 3.91
CA ASN A 37 17.01 -3.90 4.28
C ASN A 37 16.90 -5.12 3.34
N PRO A 38 18.00 -5.65 2.78
CA PRO A 38 17.96 -6.81 1.87
C PRO A 38 17.34 -8.07 2.48
N GLU A 39 17.27 -8.14 3.81
CA GLU A 39 16.49 -9.12 4.56
C GLU A 39 15.49 -8.39 5.47
N PHE A 40 14.20 -8.71 5.38
CA PHE A 40 13.19 -8.12 6.26
C PHE A 40 12.18 -9.17 6.72
N THR A 41 11.48 -8.84 7.81
CA THR A 41 10.39 -9.66 8.33
C THR A 41 9.07 -9.12 7.83
N GLN A 42 8.24 -9.97 7.26
CA GLN A 42 6.87 -9.64 6.89
C GLN A 42 5.87 -10.64 7.47
N MET A 43 4.59 -10.26 7.47
CA MET A 43 3.47 -11.14 7.74
C MET A 43 2.58 -11.19 6.51
N GLU A 44 2.36 -12.38 5.97
CA GLU A 44 1.35 -12.63 4.95
C GLU A 44 0.18 -13.40 5.56
N ILE A 45 -1.05 -13.06 5.15
CA ILE A 45 -2.29 -13.68 5.61
C ILE A 45 -3.24 -13.89 4.43
N TYR A 46 -3.88 -15.06 4.39
CA TYR A 46 -4.93 -15.40 3.43
C TYR A 46 -6.11 -16.02 4.17
N VAL A 47 -7.32 -15.62 3.78
CA VAL A 47 -8.57 -16.16 4.32
C VAL A 47 -9.52 -16.44 3.16
N ALA A 48 -9.99 -17.68 3.04
CA ALA A 48 -10.89 -18.11 2.00
C ALA A 48 -12.23 -17.36 2.10
N TYR A 49 -12.85 -17.10 0.95
CA TYR A 49 -14.16 -16.43 0.82
C TYR A 49 -14.21 -15.00 1.39
N LYS A 50 -13.07 -14.35 1.60
CA LYS A 50 -12.97 -12.95 2.02
C LYS A 50 -12.46 -12.08 0.88
N ASP A 51 -13.02 -10.88 0.77
CA ASP A 51 -12.60 -9.88 -0.20
C ASP A 51 -11.61 -8.89 0.44
N TYR A 52 -11.14 -7.96 -0.37
CA TYR A 52 -10.22 -6.91 0.10
C TYR A 52 -10.88 -5.98 1.13
N LYS A 53 -12.22 -5.83 1.17
CA LYS A 53 -12.90 -4.99 2.17
C LYS A 53 -12.81 -5.61 3.55
N TRP A 54 -13.02 -6.93 3.64
CA TRP A 54 -12.78 -7.65 4.87
C TRP A 54 -11.31 -7.53 5.31
N MET A 55 -10.36 -7.63 4.37
CA MET A 55 -8.94 -7.47 4.69
C MET A 55 -8.62 -6.05 5.19
N MET A 56 -9.20 -5.01 4.60
CA MET A 56 -9.08 -3.63 5.09
C MET A 56 -9.57 -3.51 6.53
N ASP A 57 -10.78 -4.00 6.83
CA ASP A 57 -11.34 -3.97 8.20
C ASP A 57 -10.48 -4.77 9.19
N PHE A 58 -9.96 -5.92 8.76
CA PHE A 58 -9.09 -6.76 9.57
C PHE A 58 -7.77 -6.07 9.90
N THR A 59 -7.09 -5.50 8.90
CA THR A 59 -5.81 -4.79 9.08
C THR A 59 -5.96 -3.59 10.02
N GLU A 60 -7.01 -2.78 9.84
CA GLU A 60 -7.27 -1.61 10.70
C GLU A 60 -7.43 -2.03 12.17
N LYS A 61 -8.28 -3.04 12.43
CA LYS A 61 -8.51 -3.56 13.79
C LYS A 61 -7.26 -4.18 14.39
N MET A 62 -6.53 -4.97 13.61
CA MET A 62 -5.30 -5.61 14.06
C MET A 62 -4.28 -4.57 14.53
N LEU A 63 -4.06 -3.50 13.76
CA LEU A 63 -3.12 -2.44 14.11
C LEU A 63 -3.61 -1.63 15.33
N GLU A 64 -4.89 -1.29 15.39
CA GLU A 64 -5.48 -0.62 16.55
C GLU A 64 -5.29 -1.44 17.84
N THR A 65 -5.60 -2.74 17.79
CA THR A 65 -5.42 -3.66 18.92
C THR A 65 -3.96 -3.72 19.35
N ILE A 66 -3.02 -3.86 18.41
CA ILE A 66 -1.58 -3.88 18.76
C ILE A 66 -1.16 -2.58 19.44
N CYS A 67 -1.59 -1.42 18.94
CA CYS A 67 -1.28 -0.14 19.57
C CYS A 67 -1.85 -0.04 20.99
N LEU A 68 -3.10 -0.44 21.20
CA LEU A 68 -3.72 -0.44 22.52
C LEU A 68 -3.02 -1.40 23.50
N GLU A 69 -2.73 -2.63 23.07
CA GLU A 69 -2.14 -3.66 23.93
C GLU A 69 -0.67 -3.35 24.28
N VAL A 70 0.10 -2.81 23.33
CA VAL A 70 1.54 -2.57 23.53
C VAL A 70 1.82 -1.18 24.11
N LEU A 71 1.06 -0.16 23.70
CA LEU A 71 1.33 1.25 24.01
C LEU A 71 0.27 1.87 24.94
N GLY A 72 -0.87 1.22 25.15
CA GLY A 72 -1.99 1.77 25.93
C GLY A 72 -2.76 2.90 25.21
N THR A 73 -2.43 3.20 23.96
CA THR A 73 -3.02 4.30 23.18
C THR A 73 -2.95 4.01 21.69
N THR A 74 -3.86 4.60 20.93
CA THR A 74 -3.83 4.60 19.46
C THR A 74 -3.05 5.78 18.88
N GLU A 75 -2.65 6.75 19.70
CA GLU A 75 -1.87 7.92 19.27
C GLU A 75 -0.38 7.68 19.45
N VAL A 76 0.37 7.66 18.34
CA VAL A 76 1.79 7.34 18.32
C VAL A 76 2.57 8.52 17.73
N LYS A 77 3.64 8.93 18.41
CA LYS A 77 4.54 9.96 17.89
C LYS A 77 5.56 9.33 16.95
N ILE A 78 5.52 9.71 15.68
CA ILE A 78 6.44 9.27 14.63
C ILE A 78 7.20 10.49 14.11
N GLY A 79 8.45 10.65 14.55
CA GLY A 79 9.22 11.87 14.33
C GLY A 79 8.55 13.07 15.00
N GLU A 80 8.21 14.10 14.20
CA GLU A 80 7.52 15.30 14.67
C GLU A 80 5.99 15.19 14.60
N LYS A 81 5.45 14.14 13.97
CA LYS A 81 4.01 13.97 13.74
C LYS A 81 3.40 13.04 14.78
N THR A 82 2.19 13.37 15.22
CA THR A 82 1.32 12.45 15.95
C THR A 82 0.42 11.74 14.94
N VAL A 83 0.45 10.41 14.99
CA VAL A 83 -0.25 9.52 14.07
C VAL A 83 -1.28 8.73 14.87
N SER A 84 -2.54 8.70 14.41
CA SER A 84 -3.60 7.93 15.05
C SER A 84 -3.83 6.61 14.31
N PHE A 85 -3.69 5.50 15.02
CA PHE A 85 -4.03 4.15 14.57
C PHE A 85 -5.44 3.72 14.97
N LYS A 86 -6.29 4.68 15.37
CA LYS A 86 -7.70 4.42 15.68
C LYS A 86 -8.45 4.08 14.39
N SER A 87 -9.14 2.95 14.36
CA SER A 87 -10.00 2.61 13.22
C SER A 87 -11.31 3.42 13.24
N PRO A 88 -11.97 3.63 12.08
CA PRO A 88 -11.59 3.23 10.73
C PRO A 88 -10.57 4.19 10.07
N PHE A 89 -9.69 3.66 9.21
CA PHE A 89 -8.77 4.50 8.43
C PHE A 89 -9.48 5.15 7.25
N LYS A 90 -8.95 6.28 6.77
CA LYS A 90 -9.46 6.90 5.54
C LYS A 90 -9.22 5.94 4.36
N ARG A 91 -10.28 5.69 3.58
CA ARG A 91 -10.25 4.86 2.37
C ARG A 91 -10.44 5.77 1.16
N ILE A 92 -9.55 5.68 0.18
CA ILE A 92 -9.58 6.52 -1.01
C ILE A 92 -9.12 5.72 -2.23
N THR A 93 -9.65 6.03 -3.41
CA THR A 93 -9.13 5.43 -4.64
C THR A 93 -7.84 6.12 -5.07
N MET A 94 -7.02 5.44 -5.87
CA MET A 94 -5.85 6.06 -6.48
C MET A 94 -6.18 7.34 -7.26
N LEU A 95 -7.26 7.32 -8.05
CA LEU A 95 -7.70 8.45 -8.85
C LEU A 95 -8.17 9.62 -7.98
N ASP A 96 -8.98 9.34 -6.95
CA ASP A 96 -9.45 10.36 -6.00
C ASP A 96 -8.28 10.95 -5.21
N SER A 97 -7.30 10.12 -4.82
CA SER A 97 -6.12 10.58 -4.10
C SER A 97 -5.26 11.50 -4.96
N ILE A 98 -5.09 11.16 -6.24
CA ILE A 98 -4.40 12.02 -7.21
C ILE A 98 -5.14 13.35 -7.34
N LYS A 99 -6.46 13.31 -7.53
CA LYS A 99 -7.29 14.51 -7.67
C LYS A 99 -7.25 15.39 -6.42
N GLU A 100 -7.33 14.80 -5.23
CA GLU A 100 -7.30 15.53 -3.94
C GLU A 100 -5.98 16.28 -3.73
N HIS A 101 -4.84 15.70 -4.13
CA HIS A 101 -3.52 16.28 -3.87
C HIS A 101 -2.95 17.11 -5.02
N THR A 102 -3.42 16.92 -6.25
CA THR A 102 -2.90 17.62 -7.44
C THR A 102 -3.93 18.52 -8.12
N GLY A 103 -5.22 18.34 -7.82
CA GLY A 103 -6.32 19.01 -8.52
C GLY A 103 -6.62 18.47 -9.91
N VAL A 104 -5.83 17.51 -10.42
CA VAL A 104 -5.97 16.95 -11.77
C VAL A 104 -6.83 15.69 -11.75
N ASP A 105 -7.89 15.68 -12.55
CA ASP A 105 -8.75 14.51 -12.73
C ASP A 105 -8.31 13.72 -13.97
N ILE A 106 -7.65 12.60 -13.73
CA ILE A 106 -7.12 11.72 -14.79
C ILE A 106 -8.02 10.52 -15.08
N SER A 107 -9.20 10.44 -14.46
CA SER A 107 -10.09 9.26 -14.57
C SER A 107 -10.56 8.97 -15.99
N LYS A 108 -10.65 10.00 -16.83
CA LYS A 108 -11.12 9.91 -18.22
C LYS A 108 -10.01 10.05 -19.26
N MET A 109 -8.76 10.14 -18.82
CA MET A 109 -7.63 10.36 -19.70
C MET A 109 -7.12 9.06 -20.32
N ASN A 110 -6.66 9.16 -21.58
CA ASN A 110 -5.91 8.13 -22.26
C ASN A 110 -4.41 8.18 -21.86
N GLU A 111 -3.64 7.20 -22.31
CA GLU A 111 -2.22 7.11 -21.95
C GLU A 111 -1.39 8.33 -22.43
N PRO A 112 -1.53 8.81 -23.67
CA PRO A 112 -0.87 10.06 -24.11
C PRO A 112 -1.16 11.26 -23.21
N GLU A 113 -2.42 11.48 -22.84
CA GLU A 113 -2.83 12.59 -21.96
C GLU A 113 -2.22 12.46 -20.56
N ILE A 114 -2.22 11.23 -19.99
CA ILE A 114 -1.59 10.97 -18.69
C ILE A 114 -0.08 11.22 -18.74
N ARG A 115 0.57 10.84 -19.85
CA ARG A 115 2.00 11.09 -20.05
C ARG A 115 2.31 12.59 -20.07
N GLU A 116 1.49 13.38 -20.75
CA GLU A 116 1.62 14.84 -20.76
C GLU A 116 1.46 15.45 -19.35
N VAL A 117 0.45 15.01 -18.60
CA VAL A 117 0.25 15.43 -17.20
C VAL A 117 1.45 15.06 -16.32
N CYS A 118 1.98 13.85 -16.47
CA CYS A 118 3.18 13.40 -15.78
C CYS A 118 4.38 14.32 -16.10
N SER A 119 4.62 14.62 -17.37
CA SER A 119 5.70 15.51 -17.80
C SER A 119 5.54 16.92 -17.23
N ASN A 120 4.33 17.49 -17.26
CA ASN A 120 4.04 18.82 -16.73
C ASN A 120 4.26 18.93 -15.21
N LEU A 121 4.08 17.83 -14.49
CA LEU A 121 4.30 17.73 -13.04
C LEU A 121 5.69 17.15 -12.69
N GLY A 122 6.58 17.07 -13.70
CA GLY A 122 7.97 16.65 -13.54
C GLY A 122 8.16 15.18 -13.19
N VAL A 123 7.15 14.32 -13.36
CA VAL A 123 7.26 12.87 -13.17
C VAL A 123 8.06 12.28 -14.32
N GLU A 124 9.12 11.52 -14.01
CA GLU A 124 9.93 10.86 -15.04
C GLU A 124 9.15 9.74 -15.72
N VAL A 125 8.95 9.88 -17.03
CA VAL A 125 8.24 8.92 -17.89
C VAL A 125 9.21 8.30 -18.90
N ASP A 126 9.07 7.00 -19.14
CA ASP A 126 9.84 6.25 -20.15
C ASP A 126 8.87 5.68 -21.20
N GLU A 127 9.34 5.44 -22.43
CA GLU A 127 8.49 4.96 -23.54
C GLU A 127 7.91 3.55 -23.30
N SER A 128 8.58 2.71 -22.50
CA SER A 128 8.08 1.39 -22.12
C SER A 128 6.95 1.42 -21.08
N MET A 129 6.67 2.58 -20.48
CA MET A 129 5.65 2.71 -19.45
C MET A 129 4.25 2.77 -20.06
N GLY A 130 3.46 1.73 -19.79
CA GLY A 130 2.01 1.75 -20.01
C GLY A 130 1.26 2.59 -18.97
N LYS A 131 -0.03 2.82 -19.23
CA LYS A 131 -0.96 3.61 -18.39
C LYS A 131 -0.83 3.34 -16.88
N GLU A 132 -0.84 2.09 -16.44
CA GLU A 132 -0.81 1.73 -15.01
C GLU A 132 0.49 2.16 -14.33
N SER A 133 1.62 2.00 -15.03
CA SER A 133 2.94 2.39 -14.53
C SER A 133 3.05 3.91 -14.39
N LEU A 134 2.48 4.66 -15.34
CA LEU A 134 2.41 6.12 -15.28
C LEU A 134 1.59 6.60 -14.08
N LEU A 135 0.40 6.04 -13.89
CA LEU A 135 -0.48 6.34 -12.75
C LEU A 135 0.25 6.08 -11.41
N MET A 136 0.99 4.98 -11.34
CA MET A 136 1.67 4.60 -10.10
C MET A 136 2.88 5.49 -9.80
N LYS A 137 3.69 5.85 -10.82
CA LYS A 137 4.75 6.86 -10.63
C LYS A 137 4.20 8.21 -10.22
N PHE A 138 3.09 8.61 -10.85
CA PHE A 138 2.43 9.87 -10.56
C PHE A 138 1.98 9.95 -9.09
N LEU A 139 1.33 8.88 -8.61
CA LEU A 139 0.92 8.74 -7.21
C LEU A 139 2.12 8.78 -6.26
N VAL A 140 3.17 7.98 -6.51
CA VAL A 140 4.33 7.90 -5.60
C VAL A 140 5.02 9.24 -5.47
N LYS A 141 5.19 10.00 -6.56
CA LYS A 141 5.87 11.29 -6.55
C LYS A 141 5.04 12.39 -5.84
N ASN A 142 3.73 12.43 -6.07
CA ASN A 142 2.91 13.57 -5.65
C ASN A 142 2.09 13.33 -4.38
N VAL A 143 1.83 12.08 -3.99
CA VAL A 143 0.92 11.75 -2.88
C VAL A 143 1.66 11.19 -1.66
N LYS A 144 2.69 10.34 -1.86
CA LYS A 144 3.37 9.61 -0.76
C LYS A 144 3.95 10.52 0.32
N VAL A 145 4.30 11.76 -0.03
CA VAL A 145 4.95 12.74 0.88
C VAL A 145 3.95 13.41 1.83
N ILE A 146 2.65 13.36 1.54
CA ILE A 146 1.64 14.22 2.20
C ILE A 146 0.87 13.49 3.30
N ILE A 147 0.84 12.15 3.26
CA ILE A 147 0.00 11.35 4.16
C ILE A 147 0.59 11.32 5.58
N SER A 148 -0.14 11.90 6.54
CA SER A 148 0.26 11.97 7.96
C SER A 148 -0.40 10.92 8.86
N ASN A 149 -1.49 10.30 8.42
CA ASN A 149 -2.22 9.26 9.15
C ASN A 149 -2.40 8.02 8.27
N PRO A 150 -2.62 6.82 8.87
CA PRO A 150 -2.90 5.61 8.12
C PRO A 150 -4.07 5.80 7.15
N LEU A 151 -3.88 5.31 5.92
CA LEU A 151 -4.83 5.40 4.83
C LEU A 151 -4.75 4.10 4.02
N LEU A 152 -5.91 3.59 3.60
CA LEU A 152 -6.00 2.47 2.68
C LEU A 152 -6.31 2.98 1.27
N LEU A 153 -5.33 2.81 0.38
CA LEU A 153 -5.45 3.17 -1.01
C LEU A 153 -6.01 2.01 -1.82
N ARG A 154 -7.13 2.25 -2.52
CA ARG A 154 -7.71 1.28 -3.45
C ARG A 154 -7.21 1.53 -4.86
N ILE A 155 -6.49 0.55 -5.41
CA ILE A 155 -6.17 0.50 -6.84
C ILE A 155 -7.44 0.03 -7.55
N THR A 156 -8.25 1.00 -7.98
CA THR A 156 -9.36 0.74 -8.91
C THR A 156 -8.87 1.34 -10.22
N LEU A 157 -8.57 0.49 -11.19
CA LEU A 157 -8.36 0.89 -12.58
C LEU A 157 -9.72 1.07 -13.27
#